data_AF-A0A832LWL1-F1
#
_entry.id   AF-A0A832LWL1-F1
#
_cell.length_a   1.000
_cell.length_b   1.000
_cell.length_c   1.000
_cell.angle_alpha   90.00
_cell.angle_beta   90.00
_cell.angle_gamma   90.00
#
_symmetry.space_group_name_H-M   'P 1'
#
loop_
_entity.id
_entity.type
_entity.pdbx_description
1 polymer ?
#
loop_
_entity_poly.entity_id
_entity_poly.type
_entity_poly.pdbx_seq_one_letter_code
_entity_poly.pdbx_strand_id
1 'polypeptide(L)'
;MCKLILKCRVITPMFMAGADGRTPELRPSEFKGMMRWWWRAIRAENDIKKLKEDEAKIFGGTGEGVGKSKVKIKINTALDDSDIIDYQPLPHHIRNNCPVDNQSRCRKAFTLKAIGPGKEI
;
A
#
# COMPACT_ATOMS: atom_id res chain seq x y z
N MET A 1 -13.65 -23.66 6.90
CA MET A 1 -13.03 -22.32 6.77
C MET A 1 -11.94 -22.42 5.72
N CYS A 2 -12.07 -21.73 4.58
CA CYS A 2 -11.06 -21.80 3.50
C CYS A 2 -9.90 -20.84 3.80
N LYS A 3 -8.67 -21.29 3.59
CA LYS A 3 -7.44 -20.52 3.82
C LYS A 3 -6.63 -20.50 2.52
N LEU A 4 -6.24 -19.30 2.09
CA LEU A 4 -5.31 -19.09 0.99
C LEU A 4 -4.01 -18.52 1.57
N ILE A 5 -2.87 -19.07 1.14
CA ILE A 5 -1.54 -18.59 1.53
C ILE A 5 -0.84 -18.14 0.25
N LEU A 6 -0.41 -16.89 0.23
CA LEU A 6 0.35 -16.30 -0.86
C LEU A 6 1.73 -15.95 -0.32
N LYS A 7 2.76 -16.21 -1.13
CA LYS A 7 4.13 -15.73 -0.90
C LYS A 7 4.40 -14.64 -1.92
N CYS A 8 4.56 -13.42 -1.45
CA CYS A 8 4.80 -12.27 -2.32
C CYS A 8 6.24 -11.82 -2.20
N ARG A 9 6.78 -11.15 -3.22
CA ARG A 9 8.12 -10.56 -3.17
C ARG A 9 8.05 -9.11 -3.61
N VAL A 10 8.72 -8.23 -2.87
CA VAL A 10 8.91 -6.84 -3.25
C VAL A 10 9.85 -6.79 -4.46
N ILE A 11 9.38 -6.28 -5.60
CA ILE A 11 10.19 -6.16 -6.83
C ILE A 11 10.82 -4.78 -6.99
N THR A 12 10.18 -3.75 -6.43
CA THR A 12 10.61 -2.35 -6.46
C THR A 12 10.51 -1.78 -5.05
N PRO A 13 11.35 -0.80 -4.67
CA PRO A 13 11.25 -0.14 -3.37
C PRO A 13 9.80 0.23 -3.03
N MET A 14 9.30 -0.32 -1.92
CA MET A 14 7.90 -0.21 -1.53
C MET A 14 7.76 0.79 -0.39
N PHE A 15 6.96 1.82 -0.62
CA PHE A 15 6.68 2.86 0.38
C PHE A 15 5.37 2.52 1.09
N MET A 16 5.47 2.14 2.36
CA MET A 16 4.32 1.95 3.25
C MET A 16 4.73 2.52 4.59
N ALA A 17 4.03 3.55 5.07
CA ALA A 17 4.43 4.26 6.28
C ALA A 17 3.51 3.94 7.47
N GLY A 18 4.13 3.85 8.64
CA GLY A 18 3.47 3.68 9.91
C GLY A 18 2.67 4.90 10.34
N ALA A 19 2.27 4.94 11.61
CA ALA A 19 1.41 6.01 12.14
C ALA A 19 2.16 7.36 12.20
N ASP A 20 3.49 7.29 12.25
CA ASP A 20 4.41 8.43 12.25
C ASP A 20 4.67 8.99 10.83
N GLY A 21 4.16 8.32 9.79
CA GLY A 21 4.36 8.71 8.39
C GLY A 21 5.80 8.57 7.89
N ARG A 22 6.69 7.93 8.65
CA ARG A 22 8.13 7.85 8.33
C ARG A 22 8.69 6.44 8.43
N THR A 23 8.25 5.66 9.41
CA THR A 23 8.77 4.32 9.64
C THR A 23 8.08 3.33 8.70
N PRO A 24 8.81 2.54 7.90
CA PRO A 24 8.19 1.54 7.05
C PRO A 24 7.43 0.48 7.85
N GLU A 25 6.17 0.21 7.50
CA GLU A 25 5.31 -0.74 8.23
C GLU A 25 4.41 -1.54 7.27
N LEU A 26 4.36 -2.86 7.42
CA LEU A 26 3.44 -3.73 6.67
C LEU A 26 2.10 -3.85 7.36
N ARG A 27 1.07 -3.20 6.81
CA ARG A 27 -0.28 -3.18 7.40
C ARG A 27 -1.28 -4.00 6.61
N PRO A 28 -1.97 -4.99 7.23
CA PRO A 28 -3.02 -5.75 6.55
C PRO A 28 -4.17 -4.90 6.00
N SER A 29 -4.42 -3.72 6.60
CA SER A 29 -5.46 -2.78 6.16
C SER A 29 -5.19 -2.22 4.76
N GLU A 30 -3.93 -1.96 4.41
CA GLU A 30 -3.55 -1.41 3.09
C GLU A 30 -3.80 -2.44 1.99
N PHE A 31 -3.37 -3.68 2.20
CA PHE A 31 -3.67 -4.79 1.30
C PHE A 31 -5.18 -5.01 1.15
N LYS A 32 -5.92 -4.95 2.27
CA LYS A 32 -7.39 -5.06 2.24
C LYS A 32 -8.03 -3.94 1.42
N GLY A 33 -7.52 -2.71 1.55
CA GLY A 33 -7.97 -1.55 0.78
C GLY A 33 -7.73 -1.73 -0.71
N MET A 34 -6.52 -2.16 -1.11
CA MET A 34 -6.19 -2.45 -2.50
C MET A 34 -7.05 -3.58 -3.09
N MET A 35 -7.25 -4.67 -2.35
CA MET A 35 -8.12 -5.76 -2.78
C MET A 35 -9.56 -5.30 -2.98
N ARG A 36 -10.10 -4.47 -2.08
CA ARG A 36 -11.43 -3.89 -2.22
C ARG A 36 -11.51 -2.99 -3.47
N TRP A 37 -10.50 -2.17 -3.70
CA TRP A 37 -10.42 -1.31 -4.89
C TRP A 37 -10.42 -2.14 -6.19
N TRP A 38 -9.54 -3.15 -6.29
CA TRP A 38 -9.47 -4.02 -7.46
C TRP A 38 -10.72 -4.87 -7.64
N TRP A 39 -11.32 -5.34 -6.56
CA TRP A 39 -12.60 -6.05 -6.62
C TRP A 39 -13.69 -5.19 -7.25
N ARG A 40 -13.79 -3.90 -6.89
CA ARG A 40 -14.74 -2.97 -7.56
C ARG A 40 -14.45 -2.84 -9.05
N ALA A 41 -13.18 -2.67 -9.42
CA ALA A 41 -12.77 -2.52 -10.80
C ALA A 41 -13.12 -3.75 -11.65
N ILE A 42 -12.91 -4.95 -11.11
CA ILE A 42 -13.21 -6.23 -11.81
C ILE A 42 -14.72 -6.51 -11.82
N ARG A 43 -15.44 -6.18 -10.74
CA ARG A 43 -16.89 -6.37 -10.67
C ARG A 43 -17.63 -5.57 -11.73
N ALA A 44 -17.12 -4.38 -12.07
CA ALA A 44 -17.59 -3.54 -13.18
C ALA A 44 -19.13 -3.37 -13.22
N GLU A 45 -19.75 -3.25 -12.03
CA GLU A 45 -21.19 -3.07 -11.89
C GLU A 45 -21.55 -1.60 -12.12
N ASN A 46 -22.55 -1.36 -12.98
CA ASN A 46 -22.97 -0.01 -13.35
C ASN A 46 -23.82 0.64 -12.25
N ASP A 47 -24.58 -0.16 -11.50
CA ASP A 47 -25.35 0.32 -10.36
C ASP A 47 -24.46 0.43 -9.10
N ILE A 48 -24.16 1.66 -8.71
CA ILE A 48 -23.33 1.98 -7.54
C ILE A 48 -23.95 1.44 -6.24
N LYS A 49 -25.29 1.42 -6.11
CA LYS A 49 -25.94 0.91 -4.89
C LYS A 49 -25.72 -0.60 -4.77
N LYS A 50 -25.98 -1.32 -5.84
CA LYS A 50 -25.75 -2.76 -5.93
C LYS A 50 -24.27 -3.12 -5.73
N LEU A 51 -23.36 -2.34 -6.32
CA LEU A 51 -21.91 -2.49 -6.11
C LEU A 51 -21.54 -2.36 -4.63
N LYS A 52 -22.06 -1.32 -3.96
CA LYS A 52 -21.80 -1.06 -2.53
C LYS A 52 -22.35 -2.18 -1.64
N GLU A 53 -23.55 -2.68 -1.93
CA GLU A 53 -24.15 -3.80 -1.21
C GLU A 53 -23.33 -5.08 -1.36
N ASP A 54 -22.94 -5.43 -2.59
CA ASP A 54 -22.13 -6.62 -2.86
C ASP A 54 -20.73 -6.52 -2.23
N GLU A 55 -20.13 -5.33 -2.28
CA GLU A 55 -18.85 -5.07 -1.63
C GLU A 55 -18.95 -5.26 -0.10
N ALA A 56 -20.00 -4.72 0.51
CA ALA A 56 -20.23 -4.80 1.95
C ALA A 56 -20.47 -6.26 2.40
N LYS A 57 -21.10 -7.10 1.58
CA LYS A 57 -21.27 -8.54 1.85
C LYS A 57 -19.93 -9.30 1.97
N ILE A 58 -18.87 -8.81 1.34
CA ILE A 58 -17.54 -9.44 1.32
C ILE A 58 -16.59 -8.76 2.32
N PHE A 59 -16.37 -7.46 2.14
CA PHE A 59 -15.38 -6.68 2.87
C PHE A 59 -15.91 -6.08 4.17
N GLY A 60 -17.21 -6.20 4.43
CA GLY A 60 -17.90 -5.53 5.53
C GLY A 60 -18.16 -4.05 5.23
N GLY A 61 -18.97 -3.41 6.06
CA GLY A 61 -19.29 -2.00 5.95
C GLY A 61 -19.96 -1.48 7.21
N THR A 62 -20.44 -0.25 7.15
CA THR A 62 -21.12 0.45 8.24
C THR A 62 -22.57 0.73 7.83
N GLY A 63 -23.54 0.20 8.58
CA GLY A 63 -24.97 0.38 8.32
C GLY A 63 -25.81 -0.72 8.96
N GLU A 64 -27.13 -0.50 9.06
CA GLU A 64 -28.07 -1.52 9.54
C GLU A 64 -28.04 -2.74 8.60
N GLY A 65 -27.94 -3.94 9.19
CA GLY A 65 -27.84 -5.20 8.44
C GLY A 65 -26.47 -5.49 7.82
N VAL A 66 -25.50 -4.57 7.93
CA VAL A 66 -24.14 -4.77 7.40
C VAL A 66 -23.21 -5.29 8.49
N GLY A 67 -22.77 -6.54 8.32
CA GLY A 67 -21.92 -7.23 9.29
C GLY A 67 -20.41 -7.04 9.10
N LYS A 68 -19.65 -7.70 9.98
CA LYS A 68 -18.19 -7.82 9.89
C LYS A 68 -17.77 -8.46 8.56
N SER A 69 -16.61 -8.04 8.06
CA SER A 69 -15.99 -8.63 6.88
C SER A 69 -15.87 -10.15 6.97
N LYS A 70 -16.19 -10.84 5.87
CA LYS A 70 -15.97 -12.28 5.70
C LYS A 70 -14.51 -12.61 5.38
N VAL A 71 -13.70 -11.60 5.04
CA VAL A 71 -12.29 -11.73 4.66
C VAL A 71 -11.39 -11.25 5.80
N LYS A 72 -10.49 -12.13 6.26
CA LYS A 72 -9.44 -11.82 7.24
C LYS A 72 -8.07 -11.97 6.58
N ILE A 73 -7.28 -10.89 6.60
CA ILE A 73 -5.92 -10.87 6.08
C ILE A 73 -4.96 -10.92 7.28
N LYS A 74 -3.92 -11.74 7.17
CA LYS A 74 -2.83 -11.81 8.12
C LYS A 74 -1.52 -11.77 7.34
N ILE A 75 -0.61 -10.91 7.76
CA ILE A 75 0.77 -10.86 7.28
C ILE A 75 1.60 -11.61 8.33
N ASN A 76 2.41 -12.57 7.90
CA ASN A 76 3.22 -13.40 8.79
C ASN A 76 4.69 -12.98 8.84
N THR A 77 5.03 -11.88 8.16
CA THR A 77 6.40 -11.40 7.97
C THR A 77 6.64 -10.15 8.82
N ALA A 78 7.75 -10.13 9.54
CA ALA A 78 8.27 -8.94 10.20
C ALA A 78 9.28 -8.22 9.30
N LEU A 79 9.34 -6.90 9.43
CA LEU A 79 10.37 -6.08 8.82
C LEU A 79 11.50 -5.88 9.83
N ASP A 80 12.73 -6.07 9.37
CA ASP A 80 13.95 -5.76 10.12
C ASP A 80 14.62 -4.52 9.52
N ASP A 81 15.54 -3.90 10.26
CA ASP A 81 16.27 -2.71 9.79
C ASP A 81 17.05 -2.99 8.49
N SER A 82 17.48 -4.24 8.26
CA SER A 82 18.14 -4.67 7.02
C SER A 82 17.23 -4.67 5.80
N ASP A 83 15.91 -4.75 5.99
CA ASP A 83 14.93 -4.72 4.91
C ASP A 83 14.59 -3.28 4.49
N ILE A 84 15.02 -2.28 5.28
CA ILE A 84 14.71 -0.88 5.06
C ILE A 84 15.87 -0.21 4.34
N ILE A 85 15.57 0.44 3.23
CA ILE A 85 16.53 1.21 2.43
C ILE A 85 16.13 2.68 2.37
N ASP A 86 17.12 3.55 2.28
CA ASP A 86 16.90 4.93 1.85
C ASP A 86 16.84 4.97 0.33
N TYR A 87 15.73 5.46 -0.21
CA TYR A 87 15.50 5.55 -1.65
C TYR A 87 15.14 6.98 -2.05
N GLN A 88 15.69 7.44 -3.18
CA GLN A 88 15.36 8.73 -3.77
C GLN A 88 14.30 8.55 -4.88
N PRO A 89 13.03 8.90 -4.64
CA PRO A 89 11.96 8.67 -5.63
C PRO A 89 12.14 9.47 -6.92
N LEU A 90 12.84 10.60 -6.82
CA LEU A 90 13.07 11.54 -7.91
C LEU A 90 14.57 11.61 -8.23
N PRO A 91 15.13 10.63 -8.96
CA PRO A 91 16.58 10.53 -9.17
C PRO A 91 17.17 11.68 -9.99
N HIS A 92 16.34 12.37 -10.79
CA HIS A 92 16.76 13.52 -11.59
C HIS A 92 16.80 14.84 -10.79
N HIS A 93 16.35 14.85 -9.53
CA HIS A 93 16.38 16.03 -8.67
C HIS A 93 17.57 15.95 -7.71
N ILE A 94 18.66 16.67 -7.99
CA ILE A 94 19.88 16.63 -7.17
C ILE A 94 19.89 17.83 -6.23
N ARG A 95 20.42 17.68 -5.00
CA ARG A 95 20.38 18.73 -3.95
C ARG A 95 20.77 20.14 -4.43
N ASN A 96 21.72 20.22 -5.36
CA ASN A 96 22.27 21.50 -5.85
C ASN A 96 21.85 21.82 -7.30
N ASN A 97 21.02 20.99 -7.93
CA ASN A 97 20.56 21.24 -9.28
C ASN A 97 19.17 20.64 -9.49
N CYS A 98 18.19 21.52 -9.66
CA CYS A 98 16.83 21.19 -10.05
C CYS A 98 16.72 21.52 -11.55
N PRO A 99 16.64 20.53 -12.46
CA PRO A 99 16.66 20.77 -13.91
C PRO A 99 15.53 21.69 -14.41
N VAL A 100 14.43 21.72 -13.66
CA VAL A 100 13.20 22.43 -14.01
C VAL A 100 13.18 23.87 -13.47
N ASP A 101 13.80 24.09 -12.30
CA ASP A 101 13.60 25.32 -11.53
C ASP A 101 14.86 26.22 -11.45
N ASN A 102 16.01 25.76 -11.95
CA ASN A 102 17.33 26.43 -11.91
C ASN A 102 17.69 27.03 -10.53
N GLN A 103 17.18 26.40 -9.46
CA GLN A 103 17.39 26.80 -8.08
C GLN A 103 18.67 26.16 -7.52
N SER A 104 19.42 26.93 -6.74
CA SER A 104 20.65 26.49 -6.06
C SER A 104 20.41 25.39 -5.01
N ARG A 105 19.18 25.27 -4.49
CA ARG A 105 18.80 24.22 -3.54
C ARG A 105 17.48 23.57 -3.94
N CYS A 106 17.55 22.31 -4.35
CA CYS A 106 16.42 21.57 -4.88
C CYS A 106 15.61 20.92 -3.73
N ARG A 107 14.42 21.45 -3.42
CA ARG A 107 13.53 20.89 -2.37
C ARG A 107 12.99 19.49 -2.71
N LYS A 108 13.03 19.13 -3.99
CA LYS A 108 12.57 17.82 -4.52
C LYS A 108 13.64 16.72 -4.43
N ALA A 109 14.87 17.07 -4.02
CA ALA A 109 15.96 16.12 -3.78
C ALA A 109 15.86 15.48 -2.38
N PHE A 110 14.76 14.77 -2.12
CA PHE A 110 14.50 14.11 -0.85
C PHE A 110 14.64 12.58 -0.96
N THR A 111 15.01 11.95 0.14
CA THR A 111 15.05 10.49 0.31
C THR A 111 13.93 10.06 1.26
N LEU A 112 13.38 8.88 1.02
CA LEU A 112 12.38 8.23 1.85
C LEU A 112 12.86 6.84 2.25
N LYS A 113 12.47 6.39 3.43
CA LYS A 113 12.64 5.00 3.83
C LYS A 113 11.61 4.14 3.09
N ALA A 114 12.08 3.04 2.52
CA ALA A 114 11.27 2.08 1.78
C ALA A 114 11.66 0.66 2.17
N ILE A 115 10.73 -0.28 1.99
CA ILE A 115 11.04 -1.71 2.04
C ILE A 115 11.81 -2.04 0.75
N GLY A 116 13.00 -2.62 0.92
CA GLY A 116 13.90 -2.95 -0.17
C GLY A 116 13.36 -4.05 -1.09
N PRO A 117 13.78 -4.04 -2.36
CA PRO A 117 13.47 -5.13 -3.28
C PRO A 117 14.10 -6.45 -2.79
N GLY A 118 13.46 -7.57 -3.11
CA GLY A 118 13.87 -8.91 -2.70
C GLY A 118 13.22 -9.40 -1.41
N LYS A 119 12.66 -8.51 -0.58
CA LYS A 119 11.93 -8.92 0.64
C LYS A 119 10.72 -9.78 0.26
N GLU A 120 10.65 -10.99 0.83
CA GLU A 120 9.47 -11.84 0.77
C GLU A 120 8.46 -11.41 1.86
N ILE A 121 7.17 -11.39 1.51
CA ILE A 121 6.03 -11.01 2.37
C ILE A 121 5.07 -12.18 2.51
#